data_AF-P76035-F1
#
_entry.id   AF-P76035-F1
#
_cell.length_a   1.000
_cell.length_b   1.000
_cell.length_c   1.000
_cell.angle_alpha   90.00
_cell.angle_beta   90.00
_cell.angle_gamma   90.00
#
_symmetry.space_group_name_H-M   'P 1'
#
loop_
_entity.id
_entity.type
_entity.pdbx_description
1 polymer ?
#
loop_
_entity_poly.entity_id
_entity_poly.type
_entity_poly.pdbx_seq_one_letter_code
_entity_poly.pdbx_strand_id
1 'polypeptide(L)'
;MEQRHITGKSHWYHETQSSTTEYDVLPLVPEAAKVSDPFLLDVILEKETLAPFLSWLDPARVLAVDLFPDQLTVTRSQTFTAYERLSTALTVAQVCGVQRLCNYYSARLTPLPGPDSTRESNHRLAQITQYARQLASSPSIIDNRSRQHLNDVGLTAWDCVIISQIIGFIGFQARTIATFQAYLGHPVRWLPGLEIQNYADASLFADESLRWRSSYEVEKLPEEHTKSSTAELCQLAEILSLHPISLSLLEKLLNSTRGNTQPDNQLAALLCARINGSPACFATCMDSSNEYKKISTLMRKGENEINQWADRHSVERATVQAIQWLTRAPDRFSAAQFSPLLEHEKSSTQIINLLVWSGLCGWINRLKIALGETY
;
A
#
# COMPACT_ATOMS: atom_id res chain seq x y z
N MET A 1 -62.91 -30.73 24.64
CA MET A 1 -61.63 -31.02 23.95
C MET A 1 -61.62 -30.22 22.67
N GLU A 2 -60.66 -29.31 22.59
CA GLU A 2 -60.14 -28.64 21.39
C GLU A 2 -61.14 -28.10 20.34
N GLN A 3 -61.43 -26.81 20.46
CA GLN A 3 -61.59 -25.93 19.30
C GLN A 3 -60.44 -24.93 19.31
N ARG A 4 -59.55 -25.01 18.32
CA ARG A 4 -58.86 -23.84 17.78
C ARG A 4 -58.36 -24.14 16.38
N HIS A 5 -59.13 -23.64 15.41
CA HIS A 5 -58.74 -23.53 14.01
C HIS A 5 -57.42 -22.77 13.89
N ILE A 6 -56.43 -23.44 13.29
CA ILE A 6 -55.18 -22.83 12.86
C ILE A 6 -55.46 -22.09 11.55
N THR A 7 -55.66 -20.78 11.63
CA THR A 7 -55.58 -19.90 10.46
C THR A 7 -54.14 -19.45 10.30
N GLY A 8 -53.46 -20.02 9.29
CA GLY A 8 -52.15 -19.55 8.86
C GLY A 8 -52.23 -18.12 8.35
N LYS A 9 -51.34 -17.27 8.86
CA LYS A 9 -50.77 -16.09 8.18
C LYS A 9 -49.52 -15.64 8.94
N SER A 10 -48.39 -16.13 8.45
CA SER A 10 -47.13 -15.41 8.25
C SER A 10 -47.00 -14.03 8.91
N HIS A 11 -46.29 -13.94 10.04
CA HIS A 11 -45.57 -12.72 10.40
C HIS A 11 -44.29 -13.14 11.15
N TRP A 12 -43.20 -12.38 10.95
CA TRP A 12 -41.90 -12.47 11.62
C TRP A 12 -40.75 -13.22 10.92
N TYR A 13 -40.70 -13.21 9.58
CA TYR A 13 -39.40 -13.15 8.92
C TYR A 13 -39.00 -11.67 8.84
N HIS A 14 -38.31 -11.19 9.88
CA HIS A 14 -37.61 -9.91 9.82
C HIS A 14 -36.35 -10.12 8.97
N GLU A 15 -36.48 -10.00 7.66
CA GLU A 15 -35.36 -9.46 6.88
C GLU A 15 -35.19 -8.02 7.35
N THR A 16 -34.19 -7.81 8.20
CA THR A 16 -33.65 -6.49 8.46
C THR A 16 -33.35 -5.86 7.11
N GLN A 17 -34.19 -4.91 6.71
CA GLN A 17 -33.83 -3.90 5.74
C GLN A 17 -32.59 -3.21 6.32
N SER A 18 -31.41 -3.69 5.92
CA SER A 18 -30.20 -2.91 6.00
C SER A 18 -30.54 -1.60 5.32
N SER A 19 -30.58 -0.53 6.09
CA SER A 19 -30.70 0.81 5.56
C SER A 19 -29.74 0.91 4.39
N THR A 20 -30.27 1.10 3.18
CA THR A 20 -29.52 1.71 2.10
C THR A 20 -29.25 3.13 2.58
N THR A 21 -28.23 3.28 3.43
CA THR A 21 -27.40 4.47 3.34
C THR A 21 -27.05 4.51 1.87
N GLU A 22 -27.62 5.48 1.16
CA GLU A 22 -27.20 5.88 -0.16
C GLU A 22 -25.68 6.04 -0.03
N TYR A 23 -24.94 5.00 -0.38
CA TYR A 23 -23.55 5.17 -0.74
C TYR A 23 -23.67 6.16 -1.87
N ASP A 24 -23.28 7.40 -1.60
CA ASP A 24 -23.18 8.46 -2.57
C ASP A 24 -22.46 7.84 -3.76
N VAL A 25 -23.23 7.45 -4.78
CA VAL A 25 -22.67 6.82 -5.97
C VAL A 25 -21.93 7.96 -6.60
N LEU A 26 -20.64 8.06 -6.28
CA LEU A 26 -19.76 9.10 -6.77
C LEU A 26 -20.04 9.23 -8.25
N PRO A 27 -20.47 10.41 -8.74
CA PRO A 27 -20.81 10.58 -10.13
C PRO A 27 -19.62 10.08 -10.94
N LEU A 28 -19.87 9.15 -11.86
CA LEU A 28 -18.83 8.66 -12.76
C LEU A 28 -18.20 9.89 -13.43
N VAL A 29 -16.87 9.97 -13.35
CA VAL A 29 -16.05 11.04 -13.95
C VAL A 29 -15.23 10.39 -15.08
N PRO A 30 -15.80 10.10 -16.27
CA PRO A 30 -15.10 9.36 -17.33
C PRO A 30 -13.80 10.04 -17.77
N GLU A 31 -13.76 11.38 -17.74
CA GLU A 31 -12.58 12.19 -18.02
C GLU A 31 -11.41 11.90 -17.08
N ALA A 32 -11.67 11.37 -15.88
CA ALA A 32 -10.61 10.95 -14.97
C ALA A 32 -9.73 9.85 -15.56
N ALA A 33 -10.19 9.06 -16.54
CA ALA A 33 -9.34 8.08 -17.21
C ALA A 33 -8.29 8.72 -18.15
N LYS A 34 -8.48 9.97 -18.58
CA LYS A 34 -7.69 10.66 -19.61
C LYS A 34 -6.73 11.69 -19.01
N VAL A 35 -5.89 11.24 -18.07
CA VAL A 35 -4.86 12.08 -17.44
C VAL A 35 -3.58 12.10 -18.28
N SER A 36 -2.82 13.20 -18.18
CA SER A 36 -1.52 13.31 -18.85
C SER A 36 -0.41 12.60 -18.06
N ASP A 37 -0.50 12.61 -16.74
CA ASP A 37 0.41 11.90 -15.83
C ASP A 37 -0.35 10.76 -15.12
N PRO A 38 -0.14 9.48 -15.48
CA PRO A 38 -0.85 8.35 -14.86
C PRO A 38 -0.40 8.07 -13.42
N PHE A 39 0.68 8.69 -12.95
CA PHE A 39 1.16 8.55 -11.57
C PHE A 39 0.66 9.67 -10.67
N LEU A 40 0.91 10.94 -11.03
CA LEU A 40 0.43 12.09 -10.24
C LEU A 40 -1.04 12.45 -10.53
N LEU A 41 -1.65 11.85 -11.56
CA LEU A 41 -3.05 12.06 -11.94
C LEU A 41 -3.39 13.55 -12.12
N ASP A 42 -2.50 14.28 -12.77
CA ASP A 42 -2.58 15.73 -13.00
C ASP A 42 -2.71 16.57 -11.72
N VAL A 43 -1.98 16.23 -10.65
CA VAL A 43 -1.67 17.22 -9.61
C VAL A 43 -0.88 18.34 -10.29
N ILE A 44 -1.47 19.55 -10.33
CA ILE A 44 -0.92 20.68 -11.08
C ILE A 44 0.32 21.19 -10.33
N LEU A 45 1.50 20.82 -10.84
CA LEU A 45 2.80 21.27 -10.39
C LEU A 45 3.59 21.77 -11.59
N GLU A 46 4.26 22.91 -11.45
CA GLU A 46 5.16 23.42 -12.47
C GLU A 46 6.35 22.47 -12.68
N LYS A 47 6.90 22.44 -13.89
CA LYS A 47 8.02 21.52 -14.23
C LYS A 47 9.24 21.79 -13.35
N GLU A 48 9.47 23.06 -13.02
CA GLU A 48 10.53 23.55 -12.15
C GLU A 48 10.38 23.04 -10.72
N THR A 49 9.13 22.93 -10.23
CA THR A 49 8.83 22.37 -8.90
C THR A 49 9.08 20.87 -8.86
N LEU A 50 8.85 20.17 -9.98
CA LEU A 50 9.06 18.72 -10.09
C LEU A 50 10.53 18.33 -10.38
N ALA A 51 11.33 19.25 -10.90
CA ALA A 51 12.70 18.99 -11.33
C ALA A 51 13.58 18.27 -10.27
N PRO A 52 13.52 18.62 -8.97
CA PRO A 52 14.31 17.93 -7.94
C PRO A 52 13.93 16.45 -7.71
N PHE A 53 12.76 16.03 -8.20
CA PHE A 53 12.16 14.73 -7.90
C PHE A 53 12.18 13.75 -9.08
N LEU A 54 12.63 14.19 -10.26
CA LEU A 54 12.58 13.40 -11.50
C LEU A 54 13.31 12.04 -11.39
N SER A 55 14.36 11.96 -10.57
CA SER A 55 15.15 10.73 -10.38
C SER A 55 14.36 9.54 -9.85
N TRP A 56 13.32 9.76 -9.03
CA TRP A 56 12.40 8.72 -8.58
C TRP A 56 11.03 8.83 -9.23
N LEU A 57 10.62 10.03 -9.66
CA LEU A 57 9.31 10.28 -10.26
C LEU A 57 9.18 9.66 -11.66
N ASP A 58 10.23 9.74 -12.49
CA ASP A 58 10.17 9.16 -13.84
C ASP A 58 10.07 7.62 -13.80
N PRO A 59 10.87 6.89 -12.98
CA PRO A 59 10.63 5.47 -12.74
C PRO A 59 9.23 5.15 -12.23
N ALA A 60 8.66 5.97 -11.34
CA ALA A 60 7.30 5.78 -10.83
C ALA A 60 6.23 5.90 -11.94
N ARG A 61 6.40 6.86 -12.85
CA ARG A 61 5.53 7.05 -14.03
C ARG A 61 5.59 5.88 -14.99
N VAL A 62 6.80 5.38 -15.28
CA VAL A 62 6.97 4.20 -16.13
C VAL A 62 6.28 2.99 -15.48
N LEU A 63 6.43 2.82 -14.17
CA LEU A 63 5.81 1.72 -13.43
C LEU A 63 4.28 1.80 -13.41
N ALA A 64 3.70 3.01 -13.39
CA ALA A 64 2.26 3.21 -13.52
C ALA A 64 1.71 2.67 -14.85
N VAL A 65 2.46 2.87 -15.94
CA VAL A 65 2.09 2.37 -17.28
C VAL A 65 2.30 0.86 -17.39
N ASP A 66 3.41 0.35 -16.86
CA ASP A 66 3.77 -1.07 -16.86
C ASP A 66 2.77 -1.95 -16.07
N LEU A 67 2.36 -1.49 -14.88
CA LEU A 67 1.39 -2.22 -14.06
C LEU A 67 -0.03 -2.17 -14.65
N PHE A 68 -0.39 -1.09 -15.34
CA PHE A 68 -1.73 -0.86 -15.88
C PHE A 68 -1.70 -0.51 -17.38
N PRO A 69 -1.33 -1.46 -18.26
CA PRO A 69 -1.39 -1.25 -19.70
C PRO A 69 -2.85 -1.18 -20.19
N ASP A 70 -3.10 -0.48 -21.30
CA ASP A 70 -4.43 -0.39 -21.90
C ASP A 70 -4.92 -1.70 -22.51
N GLN A 71 -3.97 -2.53 -22.97
CA GLN A 71 -4.24 -3.87 -23.50
C GLN A 71 -3.35 -4.89 -22.79
N LEU A 72 -3.94 -5.99 -22.34
CA LEU A 72 -3.25 -7.06 -21.66
C LEU A 72 -3.75 -8.41 -22.18
N THR A 73 -2.84 -9.25 -22.64
CA THR A 73 -3.15 -10.63 -23.03
C THR A 73 -2.77 -11.56 -21.88
N VAL A 74 -3.75 -12.34 -21.40
CA VAL A 74 -3.50 -13.37 -20.39
C VAL A 74 -2.97 -14.65 -21.03
N THR A 75 -2.13 -15.35 -20.28
CA THR A 75 -1.58 -16.66 -20.65
C THR A 75 -1.81 -17.65 -19.51
N ARG A 76 -1.43 -18.92 -19.69
CA ARG A 76 -1.57 -19.93 -18.63
C ARG A 76 -0.71 -19.64 -17.39
N SER A 77 0.40 -18.92 -17.54
CA SER A 77 1.29 -18.53 -16.44
C SER A 77 1.05 -17.09 -15.95
N GLN A 78 0.29 -16.29 -16.70
CA GLN A 78 -0.04 -14.90 -16.39
C GLN A 78 -1.54 -14.72 -16.52
N THR A 79 -2.27 -15.09 -15.47
CA THR A 79 -3.73 -15.21 -15.52
C THR A 79 -4.44 -13.93 -15.08
N PHE A 80 -3.72 -13.00 -14.44
CA PHE A 80 -4.30 -11.80 -13.85
C PHE A 80 -4.64 -10.74 -14.90
N THR A 81 -5.94 -10.63 -15.19
CA THR A 81 -6.52 -9.82 -16.29
C THR A 81 -6.42 -8.31 -16.03
N ALA A 82 -6.62 -7.51 -17.07
CA ALA A 82 -6.70 -6.05 -16.95
C ALA A 82 -7.84 -5.60 -16.01
N TYR A 83 -8.98 -6.28 -16.06
CA TYR A 83 -10.11 -6.01 -15.16
C TYR A 83 -9.71 -6.25 -13.71
N GLU A 84 -9.08 -7.40 -13.40
CA GLU A 84 -8.67 -7.73 -12.04
C GLU A 84 -7.57 -6.79 -11.51
N ARG A 85 -6.63 -6.37 -12.37
CA ARG A 85 -5.61 -5.35 -12.03
C ARG A 85 -6.25 -4.03 -11.62
N LEU A 86 -7.17 -3.51 -12.43
CA LEU A 86 -7.83 -2.24 -12.15
C LEU A 86 -8.84 -2.33 -10.99
N SER A 87 -9.52 -3.45 -10.83
CA SER A 87 -10.39 -3.73 -9.68
C SER A 87 -9.60 -3.80 -8.37
N THR A 88 -8.43 -4.44 -8.39
CA THR A 88 -7.49 -4.45 -7.27
C THR A 88 -6.99 -3.06 -6.96
N ALA A 89 -6.59 -2.29 -7.97
CA ALA A 89 -6.14 -0.92 -7.78
C ALA A 89 -7.24 -0.01 -7.20
N LEU A 90 -8.48 -0.14 -7.68
CA LEU A 90 -9.63 0.58 -7.14
C LEU A 90 -9.90 0.21 -5.68
N THR A 91 -9.83 -1.07 -5.34
CA THR A 91 -9.99 -1.54 -3.95
C THR A 91 -8.96 -0.89 -3.03
N VAL A 92 -7.70 -0.85 -3.44
CA VAL A 92 -6.62 -0.25 -2.64
C VAL A 92 -6.75 1.27 -2.58
N ALA A 93 -7.18 1.92 -3.67
CA ALA A 93 -7.45 3.36 -3.70
C ALA A 93 -8.57 3.74 -2.71
N GLN A 94 -9.64 2.94 -2.65
CA GLN A 94 -10.74 3.11 -1.70
C GLN A 94 -10.27 2.94 -0.25
N VAL A 95 -9.44 1.92 0.01
CA VAL A 95 -8.82 1.72 1.35
C VAL A 95 -7.93 2.90 1.74
N CYS A 96 -7.19 3.47 0.80
CA CYS A 96 -6.37 4.65 1.06
C CYS A 96 -7.20 5.94 1.21
N GLY A 97 -8.49 5.94 0.81
CA GLY A 97 -9.40 7.08 0.88
C GLY A 97 -9.08 8.26 -0.05
N VAL A 98 -8.09 8.14 -0.94
CA VAL A 98 -7.69 9.23 -1.83
C VAL A 98 -8.63 9.27 -3.04
N GLN A 99 -9.63 10.16 -3.00
CA GLN A 99 -10.70 10.26 -3.99
C GLN A 99 -10.22 10.34 -5.45
N ARG A 100 -9.11 11.03 -5.70
CA ARG A 100 -8.54 11.17 -7.05
C ARG A 100 -8.15 9.81 -7.64
N LEU A 101 -7.56 8.92 -6.83
CA LEU A 101 -7.23 7.57 -7.24
C LEU A 101 -8.49 6.75 -7.50
N CYS A 102 -9.50 6.85 -6.62
CA CYS A 102 -10.78 6.18 -6.81
C CYS A 102 -11.42 6.56 -8.15
N ASN A 103 -11.46 7.85 -8.47
CA ASN A 103 -12.02 8.34 -9.74
C ASN A 103 -11.23 7.81 -10.94
N TYR A 104 -9.90 7.88 -10.89
CA TYR A 104 -9.03 7.42 -11.97
C TYR A 104 -9.21 5.93 -12.25
N TYR A 105 -9.07 5.07 -11.23
CA TYR A 105 -9.14 3.63 -11.41
C TYR A 105 -10.56 3.15 -11.73
N SER A 106 -11.60 3.78 -11.17
CA SER A 106 -12.99 3.51 -11.53
C SER A 106 -13.29 3.87 -12.99
N ALA A 107 -12.83 5.04 -13.44
CA ALA A 107 -13.03 5.50 -14.83
C ALA A 107 -12.30 4.60 -15.84
N ARG A 108 -11.14 4.03 -15.47
CA ARG A 108 -10.43 3.05 -16.30
C ARG A 108 -11.02 1.64 -16.26
N LEU A 109 -11.62 1.25 -15.13
CA LEU A 109 -12.25 -0.06 -14.97
C LEU A 109 -13.59 -0.15 -15.73
N THR A 110 -14.38 0.92 -15.72
CA THR A 110 -15.75 0.95 -16.26
C THR A 110 -15.89 0.48 -17.71
N PRO A 111 -15.00 0.84 -18.65
CA PRO A 111 -15.11 0.41 -20.04
C PRO A 111 -14.74 -1.06 -20.28
N LEU A 112 -14.10 -1.73 -19.32
CA LEU A 112 -13.67 -3.11 -19.47
C LEU A 112 -14.85 -4.08 -19.31
N PRO A 113 -14.83 -5.22 -20.03
CA PRO A 113 -15.80 -6.27 -19.77
C PRO A 113 -15.63 -6.75 -18.32
N GLY A 114 -16.74 -6.80 -17.58
CA GLY A 114 -16.77 -7.40 -16.25
C GLY A 114 -16.41 -8.89 -16.29
N PRO A 115 -16.18 -9.51 -15.12
CA PRO A 115 -16.04 -10.96 -15.03
C PRO A 115 -17.28 -11.64 -15.62
N ASP A 116 -17.08 -12.84 -16.18
CA ASP A 116 -18.18 -13.70 -16.55
C ASP A 116 -19.06 -14.01 -15.32
N SER A 117 -20.37 -14.17 -15.54
CA SER A 117 -21.35 -14.34 -14.46
C SER A 117 -21.30 -15.72 -13.77
N THR A 118 -20.22 -16.49 -13.98
CA THR A 118 -20.03 -17.80 -13.36
C THR A 118 -19.74 -17.66 -11.87
N ARG A 119 -20.09 -18.71 -11.11
CA ARG A 119 -19.83 -18.74 -9.67
C ARG A 119 -18.32 -18.73 -9.39
N GLU A 120 -17.55 -19.43 -10.22
CA GLU A 120 -16.10 -19.58 -10.11
C GLU A 120 -15.40 -18.22 -10.30
N SER A 121 -15.80 -17.44 -11.31
CA SER A 121 -15.26 -16.11 -11.58
C SER A 121 -15.60 -15.10 -10.48
N ASN A 122 -16.86 -15.11 -10.02
CA ASN A 122 -17.27 -14.28 -8.88
C ASN A 122 -16.50 -14.63 -7.60
N HIS A 123 -16.27 -15.93 -7.34
CA HIS A 123 -15.48 -16.38 -6.20
C HIS A 123 -14.02 -15.91 -6.30
N ARG A 124 -13.41 -16.03 -7.47
CA ARG A 124 -12.04 -15.54 -7.75
C ARG A 124 -11.92 -14.04 -7.46
N LEU A 125 -12.82 -13.23 -8.00
CA LEU A 125 -12.81 -11.79 -7.77
C LEU A 125 -13.02 -11.42 -6.30
N ALA A 126 -13.88 -12.15 -5.59
CA ALA A 126 -14.10 -11.95 -4.16
C ALA A 126 -12.83 -12.22 -3.33
N GLN A 127 -12.11 -13.32 -3.61
CA GLN A 127 -10.84 -13.62 -2.91
C GLN A 127 -9.76 -12.57 -3.19
N ILE A 128 -9.60 -12.15 -4.45
CA ILE A 128 -8.67 -11.07 -4.83
C ILE A 128 -9.00 -9.78 -4.08
N THR A 129 -10.29 -9.39 -4.08
CA THR A 129 -10.75 -8.15 -3.43
C THR A 129 -10.53 -8.19 -1.91
N GLN A 130 -10.83 -9.32 -1.27
CA GLN A 130 -10.60 -9.50 0.16
C GLN A 130 -9.11 -9.40 0.49
N TYR A 131 -8.26 -10.14 -0.24
CA TYR A 131 -6.82 -10.11 -0.06
C TYR A 131 -6.25 -8.70 -0.25
N ALA A 132 -6.67 -8.00 -1.31
CA ALA A 132 -6.23 -6.64 -1.60
C ALA A 132 -6.60 -5.66 -0.49
N ARG A 133 -7.83 -5.75 0.03
CA ARG A 133 -8.28 -4.93 1.15
C ARG A 133 -7.43 -5.17 2.40
N GLN A 134 -7.20 -6.44 2.75
CA GLN A 134 -6.42 -6.83 3.93
C GLN A 134 -4.96 -6.39 3.82
N LEU A 135 -4.28 -6.68 2.71
CA LEU A 135 -2.89 -6.26 2.48
C LEU A 135 -2.75 -4.73 2.39
N ALA A 136 -3.80 -4.01 1.99
CA ALA A 136 -3.79 -2.55 1.97
C ALA A 136 -4.01 -1.94 3.37
N SER A 137 -5.01 -2.38 4.14
CA SER A 137 -5.42 -1.74 5.40
C SER A 137 -4.78 -2.32 6.64
N SER A 138 -4.49 -3.62 6.67
CA SER A 138 -3.99 -4.34 7.85
C SER A 138 -3.06 -5.46 7.42
N PRO A 139 -1.88 -5.13 6.85
CA PRO A 139 -1.02 -6.12 6.21
C PRO A 139 -0.63 -7.28 7.15
N SER A 140 -0.47 -7.01 8.45
CA SER A 140 -0.09 -7.99 9.47
C SER A 140 -1.00 -9.21 9.60
N ILE A 141 -2.24 -9.15 9.09
CA ILE A 141 -3.18 -10.29 9.15
C ILE A 141 -3.01 -11.29 7.99
N ILE A 142 -2.18 -10.95 6.99
CA ILE A 142 -1.90 -11.83 5.86
C ILE A 142 -1.02 -12.98 6.33
N ASP A 143 -1.54 -14.19 6.18
CA ASP A 143 -0.88 -15.43 6.57
C ASP A 143 -0.78 -16.43 5.40
N ASN A 144 -0.34 -17.66 5.69
CA ASN A 144 -0.26 -18.73 4.70
C ASN A 144 -1.63 -19.12 4.13
N ARG A 145 -2.71 -18.98 4.91
CA ARG A 145 -4.06 -19.26 4.44
C ARG A 145 -4.54 -18.21 3.45
N SER A 146 -4.24 -16.93 3.69
CA SER A 146 -4.49 -15.85 2.73
C SER A 146 -3.82 -16.13 1.38
N ARG A 147 -2.57 -16.60 1.38
CA ARG A 147 -1.84 -17.01 0.16
C ARG A 147 -2.48 -18.22 -0.51
N GLN A 148 -2.88 -19.23 0.28
CA GLN A 148 -3.53 -20.43 -0.25
C GLN A 148 -4.86 -20.10 -0.94
N HIS A 149 -5.67 -19.20 -0.39
CA HIS A 149 -6.92 -18.79 -1.05
C HIS A 149 -6.70 -18.15 -2.43
N LEU A 150 -5.58 -17.44 -2.64
CA LEU A 150 -5.23 -16.95 -3.98
C LEU A 150 -4.86 -18.11 -4.92
N ASN A 151 -4.10 -19.08 -4.42
CA ASN A 151 -3.74 -20.28 -5.18
C ASN A 151 -4.98 -21.11 -5.56
N ASP A 152 -5.94 -21.26 -4.63
CA ASP A 152 -7.18 -22.03 -4.82
C ASP A 152 -8.06 -21.46 -5.95
N VAL A 153 -7.98 -20.15 -6.20
CA VAL A 153 -8.68 -19.49 -7.33
C VAL A 153 -7.86 -19.43 -8.61
N GLY A 154 -6.76 -20.20 -8.68
CA GLY A 154 -5.93 -20.37 -9.87
C GLY A 154 -4.95 -19.23 -10.14
N LEU A 155 -4.60 -18.41 -9.14
CA LEU A 155 -3.54 -17.42 -9.29
C LEU A 155 -2.17 -18.07 -9.15
N THR A 156 -1.28 -17.77 -10.09
CA THR A 156 0.09 -18.26 -10.10
C THR A 156 0.99 -17.44 -9.16
N ALA A 157 2.22 -17.91 -8.92
CA ALA A 157 3.23 -17.12 -8.20
C ALA A 157 3.51 -15.78 -8.92
N TRP A 158 3.52 -15.79 -10.25
CA TRP A 158 3.67 -14.58 -11.05
C TRP A 158 2.52 -13.59 -10.82
N ASP A 159 1.29 -14.10 -10.81
CA ASP A 159 0.10 -13.28 -10.53
C ASP A 159 0.15 -12.70 -9.11
N CYS A 160 0.60 -13.48 -8.12
CA CYS A 160 0.76 -13.02 -6.73
C CYS A 160 1.81 -11.90 -6.61
N VAL A 161 2.89 -11.96 -7.40
CA VAL A 161 3.87 -10.87 -7.50
C VAL A 161 3.20 -9.61 -8.06
N ILE A 162 2.46 -9.71 -9.16
CA ILE A 162 1.77 -8.55 -9.75
C ILE A 162 0.73 -7.96 -8.81
N ILE A 163 -0.10 -8.79 -8.16
CA ILE A 163 -1.08 -8.35 -7.17
C ILE A 163 -0.39 -7.57 -6.05
N SER A 164 0.70 -8.12 -5.51
CA SER A 164 1.45 -7.51 -4.41
C SER A 164 2.13 -6.20 -4.84
N GLN A 165 2.66 -6.15 -6.07
CA GLN A 165 3.22 -4.93 -6.66
C GLN A 165 2.16 -3.86 -6.84
N ILE A 166 0.98 -4.20 -7.36
CA ILE A 166 -0.14 -3.25 -7.51
C ILE A 166 -0.56 -2.70 -6.15
N ILE A 167 -0.77 -3.57 -5.15
CA ILE A 167 -1.22 -3.12 -3.83
C ILE A 167 -0.19 -2.19 -3.17
N GLY A 168 1.09 -2.54 -3.26
CA GLY A 168 2.17 -1.69 -2.78
C GLY A 168 2.30 -0.37 -3.55
N PHE A 169 2.24 -0.41 -4.88
CA PHE A 169 2.33 0.75 -5.76
C PHE A 169 1.19 1.74 -5.52
N ILE A 170 -0.07 1.29 -5.43
CA ILE A 170 -1.21 2.18 -5.16
C ILE A 170 -1.08 2.82 -3.78
N GLY A 171 -0.63 2.05 -2.79
CA GLY A 171 -0.32 2.60 -1.47
C GLY A 171 0.75 3.70 -1.52
N PHE A 172 1.81 3.47 -2.29
CA PHE A 172 2.88 4.46 -2.52
C PHE A 172 2.36 5.70 -3.28
N GLN A 173 1.59 5.50 -4.34
CA GLN A 173 1.01 6.56 -5.15
C GLN A 173 0.07 7.45 -4.32
N ALA A 174 -0.81 6.84 -3.50
CA ALA A 174 -1.70 7.57 -2.60
C ALA A 174 -0.94 8.51 -1.65
N ARG A 175 0.15 8.01 -1.06
CA ARG A 175 0.98 8.77 -0.12
C ARG A 175 1.78 9.87 -0.83
N THR A 176 2.24 9.61 -2.05
CA THR A 176 2.93 10.62 -2.87
C THR A 176 1.99 11.76 -3.28
N ILE A 177 0.78 11.43 -3.75
CA ILE A 177 -0.25 12.42 -4.08
C ILE A 177 -0.64 13.23 -2.84
N ALA A 178 -0.89 12.58 -1.71
CA ALA A 178 -1.22 13.26 -0.46
C ALA A 178 -0.10 14.21 0.00
N THR A 179 1.16 13.80 -0.17
CA THR A 179 2.34 14.63 0.12
C THR A 179 2.35 15.90 -0.72
N PHE A 180 2.18 15.79 -2.05
CA PHE A 180 2.15 16.96 -2.93
C PHE A 180 0.91 17.83 -2.70
N GLN A 181 -0.24 17.23 -2.38
CA GLN A 181 -1.43 17.99 -2.02
C GLN A 181 -1.25 18.80 -0.74
N ALA A 182 -0.62 18.20 0.28
CA ALA A 182 -0.27 18.90 1.52
C ALA A 182 0.75 20.02 1.27
N TYR A 183 1.77 19.77 0.45
CA TYR A 183 2.75 20.78 0.04
C TYR A 183 2.09 21.98 -0.67
N LEU A 184 1.11 21.73 -1.54
CA LEU A 184 0.36 22.77 -2.24
C LEU A 184 -0.75 23.42 -1.39
N GLY A 185 -0.96 22.97 -0.14
CA GLY A 185 -2.02 23.48 0.72
C GLY A 185 -3.43 23.13 0.23
N HIS A 186 -3.58 22.10 -0.60
CA HIS A 186 -4.89 21.68 -1.07
C HIS A 186 -5.78 21.19 0.10
N PRO A 187 -7.08 21.52 0.08
CA PRO A 187 -8.00 21.06 1.12
C PRO A 187 -8.18 19.54 1.02
N VAL A 188 -8.10 18.90 2.18
CA VAL A 188 -8.37 17.47 2.31
C VAL A 188 -9.88 17.24 2.29
N ARG A 189 -10.35 16.37 1.39
CA ARG A 189 -11.75 15.90 1.38
C ARG A 189 -11.85 14.63 2.21
N TRP A 190 -12.39 14.78 3.42
CA TRP A 190 -12.65 13.65 4.30
C TRP A 190 -13.90 12.88 3.86
N LEU A 191 -13.76 11.58 3.66
CA LEU A 191 -14.89 10.66 3.48
C LEU A 191 -15.27 10.06 4.85
N PRO A 192 -16.49 10.30 5.36
CA PRO A 192 -16.95 9.65 6.57
C PRO A 192 -16.94 8.12 6.45
N GLY A 193 -16.63 7.44 7.56
CA GLY A 193 -16.73 5.98 7.69
C GLY A 193 -15.46 5.19 7.35
N LEU A 194 -14.42 5.80 6.79
CA LEU A 194 -13.13 5.13 6.62
C LEU A 194 -12.39 5.04 7.96
N GLU A 195 -12.06 3.81 8.39
CA GLU A 195 -11.25 3.59 9.59
C GLU A 195 -9.78 3.93 9.32
N ILE A 196 -9.14 4.57 10.29
CA ILE A 196 -7.68 4.76 10.26
C ILE A 196 -7.01 3.40 10.47
N GLN A 197 -5.97 3.09 9.69
CA GLN A 197 -5.18 1.88 9.93
C GLN A 197 -4.60 1.91 11.34
N ASN A 198 -4.78 0.83 12.09
CA ASN A 198 -4.16 0.65 13.40
C ASN A 198 -2.71 0.21 13.27
N TYR A 199 -1.92 0.46 14.32
CA TYR A 199 -0.63 -0.20 14.46
C TYR A 199 -0.80 -1.71 14.51
N ALA A 200 0.10 -2.44 13.88
CA ALA A 200 0.20 -3.88 14.08
C ALA A 200 0.49 -4.21 15.55
N ASP A 201 0.25 -5.45 15.97
CA ASP A 201 0.55 -5.88 17.34
C ASP A 201 2.07 -5.74 17.62
N ALA A 202 2.39 -5.21 18.80
CA ALA A 202 3.77 -5.10 19.29
C ALA A 202 4.44 -6.48 19.45
N SER A 203 3.66 -7.53 19.73
CA SER A 203 4.16 -8.89 19.93
C SER A 203 4.94 -9.42 18.72
N LEU A 204 4.59 -8.98 17.50
CA LEU A 204 5.26 -9.35 16.25
C LEU A 204 6.72 -8.90 16.18
N PHE A 205 7.12 -7.96 17.04
CA PHE A 205 8.46 -7.36 17.06
C PHE A 205 9.25 -7.77 18.30
N ALA A 206 8.81 -8.75 19.08
CA ALA A 206 9.49 -9.18 20.29
C ALA A 206 10.77 -9.97 20.01
N ASP A 207 10.77 -10.81 18.97
CA ASP A 207 11.91 -11.65 18.61
C ASP A 207 12.94 -10.87 17.78
N GLU A 208 14.21 -10.96 18.18
CA GLU A 208 15.34 -10.31 17.50
C GLU A 208 16.03 -11.24 16.50
N SER A 209 15.73 -12.54 16.55
CA SER A 209 16.35 -13.57 15.73
C SER A 209 15.54 -13.96 14.49
N LEU A 210 14.49 -13.19 14.19
CA LEU A 210 13.57 -13.44 13.10
C LEU A 210 14.28 -13.52 11.76
N ARG A 211 13.91 -14.52 10.97
CA ARG A 211 14.33 -14.65 9.58
C ARG A 211 13.14 -14.53 8.67
N TRP A 212 13.41 -14.27 7.40
CA TRP A 212 12.39 -14.23 6.36
C TRP A 212 12.71 -15.25 5.28
N ARG A 213 11.68 -15.91 4.76
CA ARG A 213 11.78 -16.78 3.57
C ARG A 213 10.62 -16.53 2.62
N SER A 214 10.87 -16.74 1.33
CA SER A 214 9.81 -16.75 0.32
C SER A 214 8.82 -17.87 0.62
N SER A 215 7.52 -17.57 0.47
CA SER A 215 6.45 -18.57 0.52
C SER A 215 6.15 -19.19 -0.85
N TYR A 216 6.85 -18.74 -1.89
CA TYR A 216 6.67 -19.18 -3.26
C TYR A 216 7.96 -19.82 -3.77
N GLU A 217 7.82 -21.00 -4.39
CA GLU A 217 8.91 -21.65 -5.12
C GLU A 217 9.09 -20.97 -6.48
N VAL A 218 10.31 -20.56 -6.77
CA VAL A 218 10.69 -19.96 -8.06
C VAL A 218 11.64 -20.93 -8.74
N GLU A 219 11.41 -21.23 -10.01
CA GLU A 219 12.40 -21.99 -10.79
C GLU A 219 13.72 -21.21 -10.82
N LYS A 220 14.83 -21.89 -10.52
CA LYS A 220 16.16 -21.26 -10.44
C LYS A 220 16.51 -20.57 -11.76
N LEU A 221 16.41 -19.24 -11.77
CA LEU A 221 16.91 -18.38 -12.84
C LEU A 221 18.42 -18.16 -12.68
N PRO A 222 19.15 -17.78 -13.76
CA PRO A 222 20.56 -17.40 -13.67
C PRO A 222 20.81 -16.32 -12.61
N GLU A 223 21.94 -16.42 -11.89
CA GLU A 223 22.28 -15.54 -10.75
C GLU A 223 22.26 -14.03 -11.08
N GLU A 224 22.51 -13.67 -12.34
CA GLU A 224 22.51 -12.28 -12.80
C GLU A 224 21.13 -11.60 -12.67
N HIS A 225 20.04 -12.38 -12.64
CA HIS A 225 18.67 -11.87 -12.55
C HIS A 225 18.05 -11.98 -11.15
N THR A 226 18.71 -12.66 -10.21
CA THR A 226 18.13 -13.01 -8.89
C THR A 226 18.76 -12.25 -7.72
N LYS A 227 19.71 -11.35 -7.97
CA LYS A 227 20.39 -10.56 -6.94
C LYS A 227 20.03 -9.08 -7.08
N SER A 228 19.64 -8.45 -5.97
CA SER A 228 19.58 -7.00 -5.85
C SER A 228 20.69 -6.50 -4.94
N SER A 229 21.28 -5.36 -5.32
CA SER A 229 22.28 -4.64 -4.52
C SER A 229 21.67 -3.90 -3.33
N THR A 230 20.35 -3.80 -3.29
CA THR A 230 19.59 -3.01 -2.33
C THR A 230 19.13 -3.88 -1.17
N ALA A 231 19.50 -3.52 0.07
CA ALA A 231 19.26 -4.33 1.27
C ALA A 231 17.79 -4.74 1.46
N GLU A 232 16.85 -3.85 1.13
CA GLU A 232 15.41 -4.01 1.21
C GLU A 232 14.88 -5.08 0.24
N LEU A 233 15.49 -5.16 -0.94
CA LEU A 233 15.09 -6.06 -2.02
C LEU A 233 15.90 -7.36 -2.03
N CYS A 234 17.03 -7.44 -1.33
CA CYS A 234 17.95 -8.59 -1.40
C CYS A 234 17.24 -9.95 -1.25
N GLN A 235 16.45 -10.17 -0.18
CA GLN A 235 15.71 -11.44 -0.03
C GLN A 235 14.48 -11.54 -0.94
N LEU A 236 13.96 -10.43 -1.48
CA LEU A 236 12.82 -10.42 -2.39
C LEU A 236 13.23 -10.61 -3.86
N ALA A 237 14.51 -10.45 -4.20
CA ALA A 237 14.98 -10.36 -5.58
C ALA A 237 14.63 -11.61 -6.40
N GLU A 238 14.76 -12.81 -5.83
CA GLU A 238 14.43 -14.08 -6.48
C GLU A 238 12.95 -14.20 -6.83
N ILE A 239 12.03 -13.81 -5.94
CA ILE A 239 10.59 -13.86 -6.25
C ILE A 239 10.16 -12.72 -7.18
N LEU A 240 10.73 -11.54 -6.99
CA LEU A 240 10.42 -10.38 -7.84
C LEU A 240 11.02 -10.49 -9.25
N SER A 241 11.99 -11.39 -9.49
CA SER A 241 12.53 -11.64 -10.84
C SER A 241 11.52 -12.29 -11.78
N LEU A 242 10.37 -12.76 -11.27
CA LEU A 242 9.21 -13.11 -12.09
C LEU A 242 8.67 -11.90 -12.89
N HIS A 243 8.90 -10.68 -12.40
CA HIS A 243 8.57 -9.44 -13.10
C HIS A 243 9.76 -8.45 -13.11
N PRO A 244 10.77 -8.69 -13.98
CA PRO A 244 12.06 -8.02 -13.90
C PRO A 244 11.98 -6.51 -14.16
N ILE A 245 11.01 -6.06 -14.97
CA ILE A 245 10.80 -4.63 -15.24
C ILE A 245 10.41 -3.90 -13.96
N SER A 246 9.40 -4.41 -13.22
CA SER A 246 8.99 -3.78 -11.96
C SER A 246 10.08 -3.88 -10.89
N LEU A 247 10.85 -4.97 -10.83
CA LEU A 247 12.00 -5.09 -9.92
C LEU A 247 13.05 -4.00 -10.21
N SER A 248 13.46 -3.86 -11.47
CA SER A 248 14.44 -2.86 -11.91
C SER A 248 13.97 -1.43 -11.63
N LEU A 249 12.70 -1.12 -11.88
CA LEU A 249 12.12 0.19 -11.58
C LEU A 249 12.08 0.43 -10.08
N LEU A 250 11.59 -0.53 -9.28
CA LEU A 250 11.55 -0.40 -7.82
C LEU A 250 12.93 -0.16 -7.21
N GLU A 251 13.97 -0.83 -7.71
CA GLU A 251 15.35 -0.59 -7.29
C GLU A 251 15.81 0.85 -7.61
N LYS A 252 15.47 1.37 -8.79
CA LYS A 252 15.74 2.78 -9.14
C LYS A 252 15.00 3.75 -8.20
N LEU A 253 13.72 3.51 -7.91
CA LEU A 253 12.95 4.34 -6.98
C LEU A 253 13.60 4.40 -5.59
N LEU A 254 13.98 3.25 -5.03
CA LEU A 254 14.60 3.16 -3.70
C LEU A 254 15.95 3.89 -3.66
N ASN A 255 16.81 3.67 -4.66
CA ASN A 255 18.12 4.32 -4.71
C ASN A 255 18.03 5.83 -4.90
N SER A 256 17.06 6.31 -5.69
CA SER A 256 16.85 7.73 -5.94
C SER A 256 16.26 8.50 -4.75
N THR A 257 15.53 7.83 -3.85
CA THR A 257 14.87 8.46 -2.69
C THR A 257 15.69 8.42 -1.40
N ARG A 258 16.68 7.52 -1.30
CA ARG A 258 17.51 7.34 -0.09
C ARG A 258 18.42 8.53 0.26
N GLY A 259 18.69 9.45 -0.69
CA GLY A 259 19.75 10.46 -0.60
C GLY A 259 19.87 11.20 0.75
N ASN A 260 21.11 11.42 1.22
CA ASN A 260 21.65 12.25 2.32
C ASN A 260 20.92 12.42 3.67
N THR A 261 19.67 12.02 3.88
CA THR A 261 18.94 12.14 5.16
C THR A 261 18.88 10.80 5.90
N GLN A 262 20.04 10.29 6.33
CA GLN A 262 20.16 8.96 6.94
C GLN A 262 19.29 8.74 8.20
N PRO A 263 19.28 9.64 9.22
CA PRO A 263 18.57 9.33 10.45
C PRO A 263 17.03 9.38 10.29
N ASP A 264 16.50 10.33 9.52
CA ASP A 264 15.05 10.44 9.29
C ASP A 264 14.53 9.29 8.41
N ASN A 265 15.28 8.90 7.38
CA ASN A 265 14.89 7.80 6.50
C ASN A 265 14.85 6.48 7.27
N GLN A 266 15.78 6.27 8.20
CA GLN A 266 15.77 5.12 9.09
C GLN A 266 14.57 5.14 10.05
N LEU A 267 14.29 6.28 10.68
CA LEU A 267 13.11 6.44 11.53
C LEU A 267 11.82 6.17 10.75
N ALA A 268 11.71 6.66 9.51
CA ALA A 268 10.58 6.40 8.63
C ALA A 268 10.43 4.91 8.30
N ALA A 269 11.52 4.24 7.93
CA ALA A 269 11.48 2.82 7.63
C ALA A 269 11.04 2.00 8.85
N LEU A 270 11.56 2.32 10.04
CA LEU A 270 11.17 1.69 11.31
C LEU A 270 9.69 1.91 11.65
N LEU A 271 9.21 3.15 11.58
CA LEU A 271 7.81 3.48 11.84
C LEU A 271 6.86 2.80 10.85
N CYS A 272 7.17 2.83 9.55
CA CYS A 272 6.37 2.16 8.55
C CYS A 272 6.35 0.64 8.78
N ALA A 273 7.49 0.01 9.10
CA ALA A 273 7.57 -1.41 9.42
C ALA A 273 6.74 -1.76 10.66
N ARG A 274 6.81 -0.90 11.69
CA ARG A 274 6.06 -1.05 12.94
C ARG A 274 4.56 -0.91 12.76
N ILE A 275 4.10 0.08 11.98
CA ILE A 275 2.68 0.32 11.69
C ILE A 275 2.11 -0.79 10.82
N ASN A 276 2.81 -1.14 9.73
CA ASN A 276 2.31 -2.12 8.76
C ASN A 276 2.47 -3.58 9.23
N GLY A 277 3.24 -3.84 10.29
CA GLY A 277 3.46 -5.20 10.79
C GLY A 277 4.41 -6.01 9.93
N SER A 278 5.56 -5.44 9.57
CA SER A 278 6.62 -6.13 8.81
C SER A 278 7.85 -6.37 9.68
N PRO A 279 7.93 -7.49 10.44
CA PRO A 279 9.06 -7.77 11.31
C PRO A 279 10.37 -7.95 10.55
N ALA A 280 10.33 -8.51 9.34
CA ALA A 280 11.51 -8.66 8.47
C ALA A 280 12.12 -7.30 8.11
N CYS A 281 11.31 -6.34 7.64
CA CYS A 281 11.79 -4.99 7.36
C CYS A 281 12.30 -4.29 8.62
N PHE A 282 11.59 -4.48 9.74
CA PHE A 282 11.98 -3.91 11.03
C PHE A 282 13.35 -4.42 11.46
N ALA A 283 13.61 -5.73 11.38
CA ALA A 283 14.90 -6.33 11.71
C ALA A 283 16.03 -5.80 10.81
N THR A 284 15.82 -5.77 9.49
CA THR A 284 16.80 -5.20 8.54
C THR A 284 17.13 -3.73 8.86
N CYS A 285 16.15 -2.94 9.30
CA CYS A 285 16.36 -1.54 9.69
C CYS A 285 17.11 -1.39 11.03
N MET A 286 16.98 -2.37 11.93
CA MET A 286 17.70 -2.37 13.21
C MET A 286 19.16 -2.78 13.03
N ASP A 287 19.44 -3.77 12.18
CA ASP A 287 20.80 -4.25 11.91
C ASP A 287 21.70 -3.18 11.29
N SER A 288 21.13 -2.25 10.53
CA SER A 288 21.88 -1.13 9.94
C SER A 288 22.18 0.01 10.91
N SER A 289 21.64 0.01 12.14
CA SER A 289 21.73 1.13 13.07
C SER A 289 22.77 0.98 14.19
N ASN A 290 23.64 1.98 14.32
CA ASN A 290 24.34 2.23 15.59
C ASN A 290 23.65 3.31 16.44
N GLU A 291 23.04 4.32 15.82
CA GLU A 291 22.51 5.52 16.48
C GLU A 291 21.17 5.26 17.18
N TYR A 292 20.28 4.46 16.57
CA TYR A 292 18.96 4.15 17.11
C TYR A 292 18.92 2.95 18.06
N LYS A 293 20.06 2.39 18.50
CA LYS A 293 20.07 1.28 19.47
C LYS A 293 19.29 1.60 20.75
N LYS A 294 19.31 2.85 21.22
CA LYS A 294 18.50 3.29 22.37
C LYS A 294 17.00 3.32 22.08
N ILE A 295 16.63 3.67 20.85
CA ILE A 295 15.25 3.75 20.38
C ILE A 295 14.74 2.38 19.92
N SER A 296 15.62 1.40 19.71
CA SER A 296 15.24 0.04 19.28
C SER A 296 14.22 -0.61 20.22
N THR A 297 14.53 -0.61 21.52
CA THR A 297 13.67 -1.15 22.59
C THR A 297 12.34 -0.40 22.69
N LEU A 298 12.33 0.89 22.37
CA LEU A 298 11.13 1.73 22.34
C LEU A 298 10.26 1.41 21.11
N MET A 299 10.87 1.28 19.93
CA MET A 299 10.14 1.03 18.68
C MET A 299 9.46 -0.34 18.66
N ARG A 300 9.94 -1.30 19.47
CA ARG A 300 9.25 -2.58 19.70
C ARG A 300 7.97 -2.45 20.57
N LYS A 301 7.74 -1.31 21.24
CA LYS A 301 6.57 -1.08 22.09
C LYS A 301 5.33 -0.65 21.30
N GLY A 302 4.27 -0.28 22.01
CA GLY A 302 3.02 0.21 21.44
C GLY A 302 3.11 1.65 20.93
N GLU A 303 2.04 2.08 20.27
CA GLU A 303 1.86 3.44 19.76
C GLU A 303 2.01 4.50 20.86
N ASN A 304 1.46 4.23 22.05
CA ASN A 304 1.48 5.17 23.17
C ASN A 304 2.91 5.50 23.61
N GLU A 305 3.79 4.50 23.72
CA GLU A 305 5.18 4.72 24.12
C GLU A 305 5.97 5.47 23.05
N ILE A 306 5.75 5.14 21.76
CA ILE A 306 6.37 5.84 20.64
C ILE A 306 5.95 7.33 20.66
N ASN A 307 4.67 7.62 20.86
CA ASN A 307 4.15 8.98 20.94
C ASN A 307 4.71 9.74 22.15
N GLN A 308 4.77 9.11 23.33
CA GLN A 308 5.36 9.74 24.52
C GLN A 308 6.84 10.08 24.35
N TRP A 309 7.59 9.26 23.61
CA TRP A 309 8.98 9.58 23.27
C TRP A 309 9.05 10.74 22.29
N ALA A 310 8.23 10.72 21.24
CA ALA A 310 8.16 11.80 20.25
C ALA A 310 7.78 13.13 20.91
N ASP A 311 6.87 13.13 21.88
CA ASP A 311 6.48 14.32 22.64
C ASP A 311 7.67 14.98 23.40
N ARG A 312 8.71 14.20 23.73
CA ARG A 312 9.92 14.69 24.40
C ARG A 312 11.03 15.14 23.44
N HIS A 313 10.86 14.92 22.13
CA HIS A 313 11.86 15.18 21.10
C HIS A 313 11.20 16.01 19.98
N SER A 314 11.31 17.34 20.04
CA SER A 314 10.50 18.24 19.20
C SER A 314 10.69 18.04 17.69
N VAL A 315 11.93 17.82 17.22
CA VAL A 315 12.25 17.59 15.80
C VAL A 315 11.66 16.26 15.31
N GLU A 316 11.82 15.22 16.12
CA GLU A 316 11.32 13.88 15.84
C GLU A 316 9.80 13.83 15.96
N ARG A 317 9.17 14.66 16.81
CA ARG A 317 7.72 14.77 16.94
C ARG A 317 7.06 15.06 15.60
N ALA A 318 7.51 16.09 14.89
CA ALA A 318 6.95 16.47 13.59
C ALA A 318 7.11 15.32 12.58
N THR A 319 8.30 14.71 12.56
CA THR A 319 8.64 13.58 11.67
C THR A 319 7.76 12.36 11.95
N VAL A 320 7.67 11.93 13.21
CA VAL A 320 6.85 10.80 13.68
C VAL A 320 5.39 11.03 13.32
N GLN A 321 4.83 12.20 13.65
CA GLN A 321 3.43 12.51 13.36
C GLN A 321 3.14 12.48 11.86
N ALA A 322 3.99 13.12 11.05
CA ALA A 322 3.79 13.13 9.60
C ALA A 322 3.83 11.72 9.00
N ILE A 323 4.81 10.90 9.37
CA ILE A 323 4.94 9.52 8.87
C ILE A 323 3.77 8.65 9.35
N GLN A 324 3.34 8.79 10.60
CA GLN A 324 2.20 8.06 11.14
C GLN A 324 0.91 8.37 10.38
N TRP A 325 0.59 9.66 10.22
CA TRP A 325 -0.61 10.08 9.50
C TRP A 325 -0.57 9.66 8.04
N LEU A 326 0.55 9.90 7.35
CA LEU A 326 0.70 9.51 5.95
C LEU A 326 0.63 7.99 5.76
N THR A 327 1.20 7.22 6.69
CA THR A 327 1.15 5.75 6.64
C THR A 327 -0.26 5.22 6.90
N ARG A 328 -1.03 5.81 7.82
CA ARG A 328 -2.27 5.22 8.32
C ARG A 328 -3.55 5.79 7.68
N ALA A 329 -3.50 7.04 7.26
CA ALA A 329 -4.63 7.80 6.71
C ALA A 329 -4.12 8.86 5.72
N PRO A 330 -3.61 8.45 4.54
CA PRO A 330 -3.14 9.40 3.52
C PRO A 330 -4.29 10.30 3.02
N ASP A 331 -5.54 9.87 3.10
CA ASP A 331 -6.73 10.69 2.87
C ASP A 331 -6.90 11.84 3.86
N ARG A 332 -6.19 11.83 5.00
CA ARG A 332 -6.25 12.86 6.05
C ARG A 332 -4.99 13.70 6.14
N PHE A 333 -3.96 13.34 5.38
CA PHE A 333 -2.68 14.03 5.42
C PHE A 333 -2.79 15.40 4.74
N SER A 334 -2.39 16.45 5.44
CA SER A 334 -2.61 17.84 5.03
C SER A 334 -1.42 18.73 5.34
N ALA A 335 -1.54 20.02 4.97
CA ALA A 335 -0.59 21.05 5.36
C ALA A 335 -0.37 21.11 6.89
N ALA A 336 -1.33 20.70 7.71
CA ALA A 336 -1.18 20.68 9.17
C ALA A 336 -0.10 19.69 9.66
N GLN A 337 0.15 18.61 8.92
CA GLN A 337 1.22 17.65 9.20
C GLN A 337 2.51 17.98 8.43
N PHE A 338 2.39 18.67 7.29
CA PHE A 338 3.54 19.05 6.47
C PHE A 338 4.27 20.28 7.02
N SER A 339 3.55 21.35 7.38
CA SER A 339 4.14 22.61 7.82
C SER A 339 5.07 22.50 9.03
N PRO A 340 4.77 21.71 10.09
CA PRO A 340 5.69 21.53 11.21
C PRO A 340 7.07 20.95 10.81
N LEU A 341 7.16 20.24 9.68
CA LEU A 341 8.45 19.74 9.18
C LEU A 341 9.33 20.87 8.61
N LEU A 342 8.71 21.92 8.05
CA LEU A 342 9.42 23.10 7.51
C LEU A 342 10.01 23.98 8.62
N GLU A 343 9.42 23.97 9.81
CA GLU A 343 9.89 24.76 10.96
C GLU A 343 11.26 24.31 11.48
N HIS A 344 11.73 23.12 11.11
CA HIS A 344 13.00 22.53 11.52
C HIS A 344 14.12 22.68 10.48
N GLU A 345 14.15 23.79 9.73
CA GLU A 345 15.16 24.13 8.71
C GLU A 345 15.34 23.11 7.57
N LYS A 346 14.41 22.16 7.41
CA LYS A 346 14.40 21.22 6.29
C LYS A 346 13.80 21.90 5.06
N SER A 347 14.48 21.75 3.91
CA SER A 347 13.91 22.20 2.65
C SER A 347 12.67 21.37 2.26
N SER A 348 11.73 21.96 1.52
CA SER A 348 10.57 21.23 0.97
C SER A 348 11.00 19.99 0.18
N THR A 349 12.12 20.04 -0.53
CA THR A 349 12.69 18.90 -1.26
C THR A 349 13.08 17.75 -0.33
N GLN A 350 13.75 18.03 0.79
CA GLN A 350 14.11 17.00 1.77
C GLN A 350 12.86 16.39 2.41
N ILE A 351 11.87 17.22 2.75
CA ILE A 351 10.62 16.77 3.36
C ILE A 351 9.84 15.87 2.40
N ILE A 352 9.69 16.27 1.13
CA ILE A 352 8.98 15.48 0.13
C ILE A 352 9.70 14.15 -0.10
N ASN A 353 11.03 14.13 -0.23
CA ASN A 353 11.79 12.89 -0.38
C ASN A 353 11.62 11.94 0.84
N LEU A 354 11.61 12.48 2.07
CA LEU A 354 11.35 11.70 3.28
C LEU A 354 9.95 11.07 3.29
N LEU A 355 8.92 11.85 2.93
CA LEU A 355 7.54 11.38 2.90
C LEU A 355 7.30 10.35 1.79
N VAL A 356 7.90 10.57 0.61
CA VAL A 356 7.90 9.61 -0.51
C VAL A 356 8.64 8.33 -0.12
N TRP A 357 9.78 8.44 0.55
CA TRP A 357 10.52 7.30 1.12
C TRP A 357 9.65 6.48 2.08
N SER A 358 8.89 7.13 2.98
CA SER A 358 7.95 6.43 3.86
C SER A 358 6.89 5.64 3.08
N GLY A 359 6.42 6.17 1.96
CA GLY A 359 5.52 5.46 1.03
C GLY A 359 6.18 4.22 0.41
N LEU A 360 7.44 4.32 0.01
CA LEU A 360 8.22 3.19 -0.51
C LEU A 360 8.49 2.13 0.56
N CYS A 361 8.81 2.52 1.79
CA CYS A 361 8.90 1.57 2.91
C CYS A 361 7.58 0.82 3.09
N GLY A 362 6.45 1.53 3.03
CA GLY A 362 5.12 0.92 3.07
C GLY A 362 4.86 -0.09 1.96
N TRP A 363 5.42 0.12 0.78
CA TRP A 363 5.38 -0.85 -0.32
C TRP A 363 6.23 -2.08 0.00
N ILE A 364 7.51 -1.91 0.36
CA ILE A 364 8.40 -3.05 0.67
C ILE A 364 7.84 -3.90 1.81
N ASN A 365 7.24 -3.27 2.82
CA ASN A 365 6.58 -3.98 3.93
C ASN A 365 5.50 -4.95 3.41
N ARG A 366 4.66 -4.48 2.48
CA ARG A 366 3.60 -5.29 1.88
C ARG A 366 4.17 -6.41 1.01
N LEU A 367 5.25 -6.18 0.26
CA LEU A 367 5.93 -7.24 -0.50
C LEU A 367 6.49 -8.33 0.42
N LYS A 368 7.19 -7.97 1.49
CA LYS A 368 7.72 -8.93 2.47
C LYS A 368 6.64 -9.77 3.12
N ILE A 369 5.53 -9.13 3.51
CA ILE A 369 4.42 -9.80 4.18
C ILE A 369 3.66 -10.71 3.20
N ALA A 370 3.41 -10.23 1.97
CA ALA A 370 2.65 -10.96 0.97
C ALA A 370 3.41 -12.17 0.42
N LEU A 371 4.68 -11.97 0.06
CA LEU A 371 5.48 -12.94 -0.70
C LEU A 371 6.29 -13.90 0.16
N GLY A 372 6.19 -13.78 1.49
CA GLY A 372 6.94 -14.63 2.40
C GLY A 372 6.36 -14.66 3.79
N GLU A 373 7.12 -15.29 4.67
CA GLU A 373 6.80 -15.41 6.08
C GLU A 373 8.04 -15.19 6.93
N THR A 374 7.81 -14.67 8.13
CA THR A 374 8.83 -14.54 9.17
C THR A 374 8.78 -15.75 10.10
N TYR A 375 9.93 -16.33 10.43
CA TYR A 375 10.06 -17.53 11.25
C TYR A 375 11.25 -17.46 12.20
#